data_AF-A0A1I7LTI7-F1
#
_entry.id   AF-A0A1I7LTI7-F1
#
_cell.length_a   1.000
_cell.length_b   1.000
_cell.length_c   1.000
_cell.angle_alpha   90.00
_cell.angle_beta   90.00
_cell.angle_gamma   90.00
#
_symmetry.space_group_name_H-M   'P 1'
#
loop_
_entity.id
_entity.type
_entity.pdbx_description
1 polymer ?
#
loop_
_entity_poly.entity_id
_entity_poly.type
_entity_poly.pdbx_seq_one_letter_code
_entity_poly.pdbx_strand_id
1 'polypeptide(L)'
;MGRWDTEPPRMFDIFDRSDAEAVKRARAQSQAVALERKIRRRRNKRSNWTGDRQTLSEIGTLIQYRHRGPCDTDDSEAYLRAAVPWLIIKAGGFEAEDLEQRVAEWTAGAVPRLGLSAIRTCIAEARGRNIRKRLWSAQELGNLLRLSVNERERLRLTRIRPADMTRQQFNKYQRKREAELAKARRAAKGARPREQSKAQLKPWDALGMSRAKFYRMQKAGTLPAQIRDRETNSSAAGTKYLQPRTGQSHTSEQTALGPARKASPIRSVGADGHSPRSIPKIVRTAEPLPPPLPEGRGFRHPDLFEETLTLGAAAHSVIDAYTGGRMPPEVIQAVHEAQRVRLLQREDVAHQIGVSPPQLSNALKGRFGLSPRAAANLKEWLAAA
;
A
#
# COMPACT_ATOMS: atom_id res chain seq x y z
N MET A 1 5.26 45.75 -49.35
CA MET A 1 5.81 44.68 -50.21
C MET A 1 6.78 43.85 -49.39
N GLY A 2 6.33 42.74 -48.81
CA GLY A 2 7.21 41.76 -48.17
C GLY A 2 6.97 40.42 -48.86
N ARG A 3 7.95 39.95 -49.63
CA ARG A 3 7.89 38.66 -50.33
C ARG A 3 7.81 37.55 -49.30
N TRP A 4 6.76 36.75 -49.39
CA TRP A 4 6.70 35.46 -48.71
C TRP A 4 7.51 34.46 -49.55
N ASP A 5 8.84 34.54 -49.47
CA ASP A 5 9.75 33.55 -50.03
C ASP A 5 9.76 32.33 -49.09
N THR A 6 8.64 31.61 -49.03
CA THR A 6 8.62 30.26 -48.47
C THR A 6 8.86 29.30 -49.62
N GLU A 7 10.13 28.96 -49.85
CA GLU A 7 10.49 27.84 -50.74
C GLU A 7 9.70 26.61 -50.28
N PRO A 8 9.01 25.91 -51.20
CA PRO A 8 8.33 24.68 -50.86
C PRO A 8 9.38 23.68 -50.35
N PRO A 9 9.12 22.98 -49.22
CA PRO A 9 10.07 22.03 -48.66
C PRO A 9 10.47 21.03 -49.74
N ARG A 10 11.77 20.79 -49.89
CA ARG A 10 12.26 19.84 -50.88
C ARG A 10 11.73 18.47 -50.49
N MET A 11 11.39 17.65 -51.48
CA MET A 11 10.83 16.30 -51.24
C MET A 11 11.70 15.47 -50.27
N PHE A 12 13.02 15.69 -50.25
CA PHE A 12 13.96 15.08 -49.30
C PHE A 12 13.75 15.53 -47.83
N ASP A 13 13.34 16.77 -47.57
CA ASP A 13 13.03 17.27 -46.22
C ASP A 13 11.80 16.57 -45.61
N ILE A 14 10.92 16.03 -46.45
CA ILE A 14 9.74 15.26 -46.01
C ILE A 14 10.17 13.89 -45.52
N PHE A 15 11.09 13.23 -46.22
CA PHE A 15 11.64 11.93 -45.82
C PHE A 15 12.46 12.04 -44.54
N ASP A 16 13.33 13.04 -44.42
CA ASP A 16 14.13 13.28 -43.21
C ASP A 16 13.26 13.58 -41.98
N ARG A 17 12.15 14.31 -42.15
CA ARG A 17 11.16 14.53 -41.08
C ARG A 17 10.45 13.23 -40.70
N SER A 18 10.11 12.39 -41.68
CA SER A 18 9.46 11.11 -41.43
C SER A 18 10.37 10.15 -40.66
N ASP A 19 11.67 10.11 -40.99
CA ASP A 19 12.66 9.28 -40.30
C ASP A 19 12.96 9.82 -38.90
N ALA A 20 13.07 11.14 -38.73
CA ALA A 20 13.24 11.76 -37.43
C ALA A 20 12.03 11.49 -36.50
N GLU A 21 10.81 11.54 -37.03
CA GLU A 21 9.61 11.15 -36.29
C GLU A 21 9.60 9.66 -35.94
N ALA A 22 9.98 8.79 -36.87
CA ALA A 22 10.08 7.34 -36.62
C ALA A 22 11.08 7.03 -35.51
N VAL A 23 12.26 7.65 -35.51
CA VAL A 23 13.28 7.52 -34.45
C VAL A 23 12.75 8.05 -33.12
N LYS A 24 12.04 9.19 -33.11
CA LYS A 24 11.44 9.75 -31.90
C LYS A 24 10.37 8.82 -31.32
N ARG A 25 9.53 8.23 -32.17
CA ARG A 25 8.52 7.22 -31.76
C ARG A 25 9.18 5.96 -31.21
N ALA A 26 10.21 5.45 -31.87
CA ALA A 26 10.96 4.27 -31.41
C ALA A 26 11.64 4.51 -30.05
N ARG A 27 12.23 5.71 -29.83
CA ARG A 27 12.79 6.12 -28.53
C ARG A 27 11.70 6.23 -27.46
N ALA A 28 10.57 6.85 -27.76
CA ALA A 28 9.45 6.96 -26.83
C ALA A 28 8.87 5.58 -26.45
N GLN A 29 8.72 4.67 -27.42
CA GLN A 29 8.28 3.30 -27.19
C GLN A 29 9.29 2.53 -26.33
N SER A 30 10.58 2.67 -26.61
CA SER A 30 11.65 2.05 -25.81
C SER A 30 11.65 2.57 -24.36
N GLN A 31 11.45 3.88 -24.16
CA GLN A 31 11.32 4.50 -22.84
C GLN A 31 10.06 4.02 -22.10
N ALA A 32 8.92 3.89 -22.80
CA ALA A 32 7.68 3.38 -22.23
C ALA A 32 7.86 1.92 -21.77
N VAL A 33 8.45 1.06 -22.60
CA VAL A 33 8.77 -0.33 -22.24
C VAL A 33 9.75 -0.40 -21.07
N ALA A 34 10.76 0.47 -21.03
CA ALA A 34 11.70 0.55 -19.92
C ALA A 34 11.02 0.99 -18.61
N LEU A 35 10.10 1.96 -18.67
CA LEU A 35 9.31 2.42 -17.53
C LEU A 35 8.37 1.30 -17.05
N GLU A 36 7.70 0.61 -17.95
CA GLU A 36 6.82 -0.51 -17.62
C GLU A 36 7.61 -1.66 -16.97
N ARG A 37 8.78 -2.01 -17.52
CA ARG A 37 9.70 -2.98 -16.90
C ARG A 37 10.14 -2.52 -15.51
N LYS A 38 10.40 -1.22 -15.30
CA LYS A 38 10.77 -0.66 -14.00
C LYS A 38 9.60 -0.70 -13.01
N ILE A 39 8.38 -0.41 -13.45
CA ILE A 39 7.15 -0.53 -12.64
C ILE A 39 6.91 -1.99 -12.27
N ARG A 40 7.03 -2.92 -13.22
CA ARG A 40 6.91 -4.37 -12.97
C ARG A 40 7.98 -4.87 -12.01
N ARG A 41 9.24 -4.47 -12.17
CA ARG A 41 10.33 -4.78 -11.22
C ARG A 41 10.04 -4.22 -9.83
N ARG A 42 9.50 -3.01 -9.70
CA ARG A 42 9.08 -2.45 -8.40
C ARG A 42 7.90 -3.19 -7.79
N ARG A 43 6.93 -3.60 -8.60
CA ARG A 43 5.78 -4.41 -8.18
C ARG A 43 6.20 -5.81 -7.73
N ASN A 44 7.16 -6.43 -8.43
CA ASN A 44 7.78 -7.70 -8.03
C ASN A 44 8.73 -7.54 -6.84
N LYS A 45 9.42 -6.41 -6.66
CA LYS A 45 10.16 -6.16 -5.41
C LYS A 45 9.22 -6.05 -4.20
N ARG A 46 7.99 -5.54 -4.39
CA ARG A 46 6.92 -5.63 -3.38
C ARG A 46 6.36 -7.05 -3.21
N SER A 47 6.60 -7.98 -4.15
CA SER A 47 6.22 -9.40 -4.01
C SER A 47 7.17 -10.22 -3.12
N ASN A 48 8.26 -9.62 -2.59
CA ASN A 48 9.02 -10.22 -1.49
C ASN A 48 8.30 -10.10 -0.13
N TRP A 49 7.08 -9.56 -0.12
CA TRP A 49 6.18 -9.70 1.01
C TRP A 49 5.60 -11.12 1.01
N THR A 50 6.38 -12.07 1.55
CA THR A 50 5.90 -13.43 1.76
C THR A 50 4.89 -13.45 2.89
N GLY A 51 4.00 -14.45 2.89
CA GLY A 51 3.05 -14.64 3.99
C GLY A 51 3.74 -14.73 5.36
N ASP A 52 4.96 -15.25 5.39
CA ASP A 52 5.76 -15.46 6.60
C ASP A 52 6.18 -14.14 7.25
N ARG A 53 6.64 -13.17 6.42
CA ARG A 53 6.96 -11.82 6.90
C ARG A 53 5.73 -11.12 7.45
N GLN A 54 4.58 -11.32 6.82
CA GLN A 54 3.32 -10.78 7.31
C GLN A 54 2.96 -11.37 8.67
N THR A 55 3.06 -12.68 8.84
CA THR A 55 2.75 -13.34 10.11
C THR A 55 3.68 -12.88 11.23
N LEU A 56 5.00 -12.78 10.98
CA LEU A 56 5.95 -12.23 11.96
C LEU A 56 5.62 -10.79 12.36
N SER A 57 5.23 -9.95 11.39
CA SER A 57 4.78 -8.59 11.66
C SER A 57 3.49 -8.54 12.47
N GLU A 58 2.54 -9.44 12.20
CA GLU A 58 1.29 -9.56 12.97
C GLU A 58 1.57 -10.01 14.42
N ILE A 59 2.50 -10.96 14.64
CA ILE A 59 2.95 -11.37 15.98
C ILE A 59 3.60 -10.20 16.73
N GLY A 60 4.54 -9.48 16.10
CA GLY A 60 5.18 -8.32 16.72
C GLY A 60 4.20 -7.20 17.06
N THR A 61 3.20 -6.97 16.21
CA THR A 61 2.13 -5.99 16.48
C THR A 61 1.29 -6.41 17.69
N LEU A 62 1.01 -7.71 17.84
CA LEU A 62 0.28 -8.24 18.99
C LEU A 62 1.07 -8.08 20.29
N ILE A 63 2.38 -8.38 20.28
CA ILE A 63 3.29 -8.19 21.41
C ILE A 63 3.29 -6.71 21.84
N GLN A 64 3.55 -5.80 20.89
CA GLN A 64 3.57 -4.37 21.15
C GLN A 64 2.23 -3.86 21.71
N TYR A 65 1.11 -4.38 21.23
CA TYR A 65 -0.21 -3.99 21.72
C TYR A 65 -0.48 -4.45 23.16
N ARG A 66 -0.12 -5.69 23.50
CA ARG A 66 -0.38 -6.27 24.83
C ARG A 66 0.57 -5.75 25.91
N HIS A 67 1.86 -5.61 25.57
CA HIS A 67 2.90 -5.27 26.54
C HIS A 67 3.37 -3.80 26.45
N ARG A 68 2.91 -3.04 25.45
CA ARG A 68 3.37 -1.66 25.16
C ARG A 68 4.87 -1.56 24.87
N GLY A 69 5.48 -2.66 24.46
CA GLY A 69 6.92 -2.81 24.22
C GLY A 69 7.28 -4.29 24.03
N PRO A 70 8.55 -4.64 24.23
CA PRO A 70 8.98 -6.04 24.32
C PRO A 70 8.24 -6.78 25.44
N CYS A 71 7.91 -8.04 25.23
CA CYS A 71 7.22 -8.88 26.21
C CYS A 71 8.20 -9.39 27.27
N ASP A 72 7.91 -9.09 28.53
CA ASP A 72 8.70 -9.49 29.70
C ASP A 72 7.94 -10.44 30.65
N THR A 73 6.79 -10.96 30.19
CA THR A 73 5.90 -11.84 30.93
C THR A 73 6.11 -13.32 30.56
N ASP A 74 5.40 -14.22 31.24
CA ASP A 74 5.39 -15.68 30.99
C ASP A 74 4.90 -16.07 29.59
N ASP A 75 4.10 -15.23 28.94
CA ASP A 75 3.67 -15.40 27.54
C ASP A 75 4.82 -15.38 26.50
N SER A 76 6.04 -15.00 26.88
CA SER A 76 7.20 -14.86 25.98
C SER A 76 7.49 -16.13 25.17
N GLU A 77 7.34 -17.30 25.81
CA GLU A 77 7.57 -18.59 25.15
C GLU A 77 6.50 -18.88 24.09
N ALA A 78 5.23 -18.54 24.35
CA ALA A 78 4.14 -18.72 23.38
C ALA A 78 4.36 -17.86 22.12
N TYR A 79 4.84 -16.63 22.30
CA TYR A 79 5.23 -15.76 21.17
C TYR A 79 6.39 -16.33 20.37
N LEU A 80 7.42 -16.85 21.04
CA LEU A 80 8.55 -17.46 20.33
C LEU A 80 8.11 -18.71 19.57
N ARG A 81 7.37 -19.62 20.19
CA ARG A 81 6.80 -20.82 19.53
C ARG A 81 5.98 -20.47 18.29
N ALA A 82 5.22 -19.38 18.34
CA ALA A 82 4.45 -18.86 17.21
C ALA A 82 5.33 -18.31 16.08
N ALA A 83 6.46 -17.68 16.41
CA ALA A 83 7.35 -16.99 15.48
C ALA A 83 8.40 -17.91 14.83
N VAL A 84 8.98 -18.86 15.56
CA VAL A 84 10.09 -19.75 15.13
C VAL A 84 9.87 -20.38 13.75
N PRO A 85 8.70 -20.98 13.44
CA PRO A 85 8.42 -21.53 12.11
C PRO A 85 8.72 -20.58 10.95
N TRP A 86 8.37 -19.31 11.12
CA TRP A 86 8.54 -18.27 10.11
C TRP A 86 9.98 -17.73 10.10
N LEU A 87 10.65 -17.70 11.25
CA LEU A 87 12.07 -17.36 11.36
C LEU A 87 12.95 -18.40 10.65
N ILE A 88 12.65 -19.69 10.78
CA ILE A 88 13.33 -20.79 10.07
C ILE A 88 13.20 -20.61 8.56
N ILE A 89 11.98 -20.38 8.06
CA ILE A 89 11.75 -20.14 6.62
C ILE A 89 12.52 -18.90 6.16
N LYS A 90 12.53 -17.83 6.96
CA LYS A 90 13.26 -16.59 6.66
C LYS A 90 14.79 -16.79 6.65
N ALA A 91 15.32 -17.66 7.50
CA ALA A 91 16.74 -18.03 7.56
C ALA A 91 17.17 -18.94 6.40
N GLY A 92 16.22 -19.55 5.67
CA GLY A 92 16.51 -20.47 4.57
C GLY A 92 16.40 -21.94 4.93
N GLY A 93 15.89 -22.28 6.12
CA GLY A 93 15.68 -23.65 6.58
C GLY A 93 16.36 -23.95 7.91
N PHE A 94 16.32 -25.22 8.33
CA PHE A 94 16.93 -25.68 9.58
C PHE A 94 18.45 -25.78 9.55
N GLU A 95 19.02 -25.96 8.37
CA GLU A 95 20.46 -26.14 8.16
C GLU A 95 21.17 -24.80 7.94
N ALA A 96 20.47 -23.68 8.12
CA ALA A 96 21.09 -22.36 8.06
C ALA A 96 22.04 -22.19 9.26
N GLU A 97 23.32 -21.94 8.99
CA GLU A 97 24.37 -21.77 10.00
C GLU A 97 24.03 -20.65 11.01
N ASP A 98 23.31 -19.62 10.56
CA ASP A 98 22.93 -18.46 11.35
C ASP A 98 21.51 -18.54 11.95
N LEU A 99 20.85 -19.71 11.90
CA LEU A 99 19.47 -19.84 12.39
C LEU A 99 19.32 -19.45 13.86
N GLU A 100 20.15 -20.02 14.74
CA GLU A 100 20.08 -19.74 16.18
C GLU A 100 20.32 -18.25 16.46
N GLN A 101 21.30 -17.64 15.77
CA GLN A 101 21.58 -16.22 15.90
C GLN A 101 20.43 -15.34 15.41
N ARG A 102 19.81 -15.65 14.26
CA ARG A 102 18.64 -14.90 13.76
C ARG A 102 17.43 -15.02 14.69
N VAL A 103 17.23 -16.19 15.29
CA VAL A 103 16.15 -16.39 16.27
C VAL A 103 16.46 -15.62 17.56
N ALA A 104 17.71 -15.65 18.03
CA ALA A 104 18.16 -14.90 19.19
C ALA A 104 18.02 -13.39 18.99
N GLU A 105 18.43 -12.85 17.83
CA GLU A 105 18.26 -11.43 17.48
C GLU A 105 16.79 -10.99 17.51
N TRP A 106 15.89 -11.80 16.95
CA TRP A 106 14.46 -11.53 17.02
C TRP A 106 13.94 -11.58 18.46
N THR A 107 14.40 -12.58 19.23
CA THR A 107 14.01 -12.79 20.63
C THR A 107 14.48 -11.61 21.49
N ALA A 108 15.70 -11.13 21.31
CA ALA A 108 16.24 -9.98 22.04
C ALA A 108 15.39 -8.70 21.86
N GLY A 109 14.83 -8.49 20.66
CA GLY A 109 13.96 -7.34 20.39
C GLY A 109 12.51 -7.51 20.86
N ALA A 110 11.97 -8.73 20.81
CA ALA A 110 10.54 -8.97 21.03
C ALA A 110 10.22 -9.54 22.43
N VAL A 111 11.10 -10.36 23.00
CA VAL A 111 10.93 -11.14 24.22
C VAL A 111 12.27 -11.29 24.97
N PRO A 112 12.88 -10.19 25.46
CA PRO A 112 14.28 -10.14 25.90
C PRO A 112 14.62 -11.02 27.11
N ARG A 113 13.63 -11.41 27.93
CA ARG A 113 13.85 -12.27 29.11
C ARG A 113 14.03 -13.75 28.76
N LEU A 114 13.78 -14.15 27.52
CA LEU A 114 13.84 -15.54 27.14
C LEU A 114 15.30 -15.98 26.91
N GLY A 115 15.78 -16.94 27.69
CA GLY A 115 17.14 -17.47 27.59
C GLY A 115 17.39 -18.33 26.35
N LEU A 116 18.68 -18.54 26.02
CA LEU A 116 19.12 -19.38 24.90
C LEU A 116 18.61 -20.83 24.98
N SER A 117 18.45 -21.38 26.18
CA SER A 117 17.90 -22.73 26.38
C SER A 117 16.47 -22.85 25.84
N ALA A 118 15.60 -21.89 26.15
CA ALA A 118 14.22 -21.85 25.66
C ALA A 118 14.17 -21.64 24.14
N ILE A 119 15.07 -20.83 23.57
CA ILE A 119 15.23 -20.69 22.12
C ILE A 119 15.53 -22.04 21.47
N ARG A 120 16.52 -22.77 21.99
CA ARG A 120 16.90 -24.10 21.48
C ARG A 120 15.75 -25.10 21.62
N THR A 121 15.03 -25.10 22.74
CA THR A 121 13.84 -25.92 22.94
C THR A 121 12.78 -25.63 21.87
N CYS A 122 12.47 -24.36 21.59
CA CYS A 122 11.49 -24.00 20.56
C CYS A 122 11.94 -24.41 19.15
N ILE A 123 13.23 -24.29 18.83
CA ILE A 123 13.79 -24.75 17.54
C ILE A 123 13.69 -26.28 17.43
N ALA A 124 14.02 -27.02 18.48
CA ALA A 124 13.93 -28.47 18.53
C ALA A 124 12.47 -28.95 18.38
N GLU A 125 11.53 -28.32 19.09
CA GLU A 125 10.09 -28.57 18.94
C GLU A 125 9.63 -28.34 17.50
N ALA A 126 10.09 -27.25 16.87
CA ALA A 126 9.75 -26.96 15.48
C ALA A 126 10.33 -28.00 14.52
N ARG A 127 11.53 -28.55 14.79
CA ARG A 127 12.18 -29.60 13.99
C ARG A 127 11.45 -30.93 14.07
N GLY A 128 10.90 -31.28 15.24
CA GLY A 128 10.06 -32.47 15.41
C GLY A 128 8.73 -32.38 14.65
N ARG A 129 8.28 -31.17 14.30
CA ARG A 129 7.09 -30.99 13.48
C ARG A 129 7.44 -31.15 12.01
N ASN A 130 6.60 -31.88 11.29
CA ASN A 130 6.76 -32.05 9.84
C ASN A 130 6.48 -30.72 9.13
N ILE A 131 7.52 -29.90 8.93
CA ILE A 131 7.46 -28.57 8.30
C ILE A 131 6.78 -28.58 6.92
N ARG A 132 6.87 -29.71 6.19
CA ARG A 132 6.23 -29.84 4.87
C ARG A 132 4.70 -29.76 4.96
N LYS A 133 4.12 -30.12 6.11
CA LYS A 133 2.73 -29.80 6.45
C LYS A 133 2.76 -28.43 7.15
N ARG A 134 2.18 -27.40 6.53
CA ARG A 134 2.10 -26.01 7.04
C ARG A 134 2.20 -25.94 8.57
N LEU A 135 3.31 -25.38 9.06
CA LEU A 135 3.75 -25.40 10.46
C LEU A 135 2.65 -25.12 11.50
N TRP A 136 1.78 -24.17 11.19
CA TRP A 136 0.57 -23.88 11.94
C TRP A 136 -0.55 -23.55 10.97
N SER A 137 -1.74 -24.09 11.22
CA SER A 137 -2.96 -23.51 10.68
C SER A 137 -3.22 -22.14 11.33
N ALA A 138 -3.96 -21.28 10.63
CA ALA A 138 -4.32 -19.96 11.16
C ALA A 138 -5.08 -20.06 12.50
N GLN A 139 -5.82 -21.15 12.73
CA GLN A 139 -6.54 -21.39 13.99
C GLN A 139 -5.61 -21.80 15.11
N GLU A 140 -4.71 -22.75 14.87
CA GLU A 140 -3.76 -23.20 15.91
C GLU A 140 -2.87 -22.04 16.35
N LEU A 141 -2.44 -21.19 15.41
CA LEU A 141 -1.70 -19.98 15.73
C LEU A 141 -2.53 -19.00 16.58
N GLY A 142 -3.81 -18.85 16.26
CA GLY A 142 -4.76 -18.07 17.06
C GLY A 142 -4.89 -18.58 18.49
N ASN A 143 -5.07 -19.90 18.63
CA ASN A 143 -5.21 -20.57 19.91
C ASN A 143 -3.95 -20.44 20.75
N LEU A 144 -2.77 -20.67 20.15
CA LEU A 144 -1.48 -20.53 20.81
C LEU A 144 -1.29 -19.11 21.37
N LEU A 145 -1.67 -18.09 20.61
CA LEU A 145 -1.55 -16.69 21.00
C LEU A 145 -2.73 -16.17 21.82
N ARG A 146 -3.75 -17.00 22.08
CA ARG A 146 -5.02 -16.61 22.72
C ARG A 146 -5.59 -15.32 22.11
N LEU A 147 -5.58 -15.21 20.79
CA LEU A 147 -5.99 -13.99 20.09
C LEU A 147 -7.51 -13.85 20.10
N SER A 148 -8.07 -12.77 20.64
CA SER A 148 -9.52 -12.51 20.61
C SER A 148 -10.00 -11.87 19.28
N VAL A 149 -11.30 -11.95 18.99
CA VAL A 149 -11.91 -11.21 17.86
C VAL A 149 -11.64 -9.72 17.94
N ASN A 150 -11.81 -9.13 19.14
CA ASN A 150 -11.67 -7.70 19.36
C ASN A 150 -10.24 -7.22 19.09
N GLU A 151 -9.23 -7.94 19.60
CA GLU A 151 -7.82 -7.64 19.33
C GLU A 151 -7.51 -7.72 17.83
N ARG A 152 -8.00 -8.78 17.18
CA ARG A 152 -7.81 -8.97 15.74
C ARG A 152 -8.39 -7.82 14.93
N GLU A 153 -9.58 -7.34 15.27
CA GLU A 153 -10.21 -6.21 14.58
C GLU A 153 -9.48 -4.90 14.84
N ARG A 154 -9.14 -4.63 16.11
CA ARG A 154 -8.43 -3.42 16.52
C ARG A 154 -7.07 -3.30 15.85
N LEU A 155 -6.32 -4.40 15.81
CA LEU A 155 -4.98 -4.48 15.20
C LEU A 155 -5.02 -4.76 13.69
N ARG A 156 -6.21 -4.97 13.13
CA ARG A 156 -6.42 -5.30 11.72
C ARG A 156 -5.60 -6.52 11.26
N LEU A 157 -5.42 -7.52 12.13
CA LEU A 157 -4.69 -8.74 11.78
C LEU A 157 -5.49 -9.56 10.77
N THR A 158 -4.80 -10.10 9.78
CA THR A 158 -5.46 -10.76 8.64
C THR A 158 -5.12 -12.24 8.54
N ARG A 159 -3.89 -12.63 8.88
CA ARG A 159 -3.38 -14.02 8.74
C ARG A 159 -3.77 -14.88 9.93
N ILE A 160 -3.70 -14.32 11.14
CA ILE A 160 -4.01 -15.04 12.37
C ILE A 160 -5.53 -15.04 12.58
N ARG A 161 -6.08 -16.21 12.86
CA ARG A 161 -7.50 -16.40 13.15
C ARG A 161 -7.73 -16.25 14.66
N PRO A 162 -8.87 -15.71 15.12
CA PRO A 162 -9.08 -15.55 16.56
C PRO A 162 -9.41 -16.90 17.22
N ALA A 163 -8.96 -17.09 18.46
CA ALA A 163 -9.07 -18.30 19.28
C ALA A 163 -10.51 -18.56 19.74
N ASP A 164 -11.24 -17.50 20.04
CA ASP A 164 -12.62 -17.48 20.55
C ASP A 164 -13.69 -17.72 19.46
N MET A 165 -13.30 -18.14 18.25
CA MET A 165 -14.24 -18.47 17.18
C MET A 165 -14.01 -19.86 16.58
N THR A 166 -15.10 -20.60 16.37
CA THR A 166 -15.09 -21.84 15.58
C THR A 166 -14.97 -21.54 14.08
N ARG A 167 -14.53 -22.54 13.29
CA ARG A 167 -14.31 -22.39 11.84
C ARG A 167 -15.53 -21.87 11.10
N GLN A 168 -16.70 -22.35 11.48
CA GLN A 168 -17.97 -21.94 10.90
C GLN A 168 -18.30 -20.48 11.26
N GLN A 169 -18.13 -20.10 12.53
CA GLN A 169 -18.34 -18.72 12.98
C GLN A 169 -17.42 -17.73 12.26
N PHE A 170 -16.14 -18.06 12.08
CA PHE A 170 -15.20 -17.21 11.36
C PHE A 170 -15.53 -17.07 9.87
N ASN A 171 -15.96 -18.15 9.21
CA ASN A 171 -16.42 -18.09 7.82
C ASN A 171 -17.66 -17.20 7.68
N LYS A 172 -18.62 -17.29 8.60
CA LYS A 172 -19.79 -16.41 8.65
C LYS A 172 -19.38 -14.95 8.85
N TYR A 173 -18.45 -14.70 9.76
CA TYR A 173 -17.86 -13.39 10.01
C TYR A 173 -17.21 -12.80 8.75
N GLN A 174 -16.36 -13.57 8.05
CA GLN A 174 -15.71 -13.12 6.82
C GLN A 174 -16.73 -12.82 5.71
N ARG A 175 -17.74 -13.69 5.51
CA ARG A 175 -18.81 -13.45 4.54
C ARG A 175 -19.59 -12.18 4.84
N LYS A 176 -19.87 -11.89 6.13
CA LYS A 176 -20.53 -10.64 6.55
C LYS A 176 -19.67 -9.43 6.18
N ARG A 177 -18.38 -9.46 6.52
CA ARG A 177 -17.44 -8.37 6.21
C ARG A 177 -17.25 -8.16 4.71
N GLU A 178 -17.14 -9.24 3.93
CA GLU A 178 -17.08 -9.17 2.47
C GLU A 178 -18.36 -8.60 1.86
N ALA A 179 -19.53 -8.98 2.40
CA ALA A 179 -20.81 -8.43 1.97
C ALA A 179 -20.92 -6.93 2.27
N GLU A 180 -20.47 -6.48 3.45
CA GLU A 180 -20.40 -5.06 3.83
C GLU A 180 -19.43 -4.28 2.94
N LEU A 181 -18.22 -4.80 2.71
CA LEU A 181 -17.24 -4.20 1.79
C LEU A 181 -17.77 -4.14 0.36
N ALA A 182 -18.48 -5.17 -0.09
CA ALA A 182 -19.13 -5.18 -1.39
C ALA A 182 -20.27 -4.15 -1.46
N LYS A 183 -21.08 -4.00 -0.38
CA LYS A 183 -22.10 -2.95 -0.25
C LYS A 183 -21.47 -1.57 -0.34
N ALA A 184 -20.40 -1.31 0.41
CA ALA A 184 -19.65 -0.05 0.40
C ALA A 184 -19.04 0.23 -0.98
N ARG A 185 -18.41 -0.77 -1.61
CA ARG A 185 -17.83 -0.64 -2.96
C ARG A 185 -18.89 -0.33 -4.02
N ARG A 186 -20.07 -0.94 -3.92
CA ARG A 186 -21.21 -0.63 -4.80
C ARG A 186 -21.68 0.81 -4.58
N ALA A 187 -21.85 1.22 -3.33
CA ALA A 187 -22.25 2.60 -2.99
C ALA A 187 -21.26 3.64 -3.51
N ALA A 188 -19.95 3.39 -3.33
CA ALA A 188 -18.88 4.26 -3.85
C ALA A 188 -18.87 4.36 -5.39
N LYS A 189 -19.40 3.36 -6.09
CA LYS A 189 -19.62 3.38 -7.55
C LYS A 189 -20.93 4.05 -7.97
N GLY A 190 -21.65 4.67 -7.04
CA GLY A 190 -22.97 5.29 -7.28
C GLY A 190 -24.12 4.29 -7.36
N ALA A 191 -23.91 3.01 -7.05
CA ALA A 191 -25.01 2.07 -7.00
C ALA A 191 -25.89 2.38 -5.78
N ARG A 192 -27.17 2.63 -6.02
CA ARG A 192 -28.14 2.95 -4.97
C ARG A 192 -28.39 1.75 -4.06
N PRO A 193 -28.27 1.88 -2.72
CA PRO A 193 -28.60 0.80 -1.79
C PRO A 193 -30.03 0.29 -2.00
N ARG A 194 -30.27 -1.02 -1.81
CA ARG A 194 -31.60 -1.63 -2.00
C ARG A 194 -32.66 -1.00 -1.10
N GLU A 195 -32.29 -0.58 0.10
CA GLU A 195 -33.11 0.19 1.05
C GLU A 195 -33.63 1.51 0.44
N GLN A 196 -32.83 2.15 -0.41
CA GLN A 196 -33.21 3.37 -1.11
C GLN A 196 -33.88 3.09 -2.47
N SER A 197 -34.08 1.82 -2.86
CA SER A 197 -34.75 1.51 -4.13
C SER A 197 -36.20 2.04 -4.13
N LYS A 198 -36.69 2.48 -5.30
CA LYS A 198 -38.07 2.97 -5.47
C LYS A 198 -39.11 1.97 -4.95
N ALA A 199 -38.82 0.66 -5.02
CA ALA A 199 -39.70 -0.38 -4.52
C ALA A 199 -39.80 -0.42 -2.97
N GLN A 200 -38.71 -0.11 -2.27
CA GLN A 200 -38.66 -0.08 -0.79
C GLN A 200 -39.21 1.24 -0.24
N LEU A 201 -38.92 2.36 -0.90
CA LEU A 201 -39.43 3.68 -0.49
C LEU A 201 -40.92 3.86 -0.77
N LYS A 202 -41.54 2.97 -1.57
CA LYS A 202 -42.95 2.97 -1.95
C LYS A 202 -43.53 4.38 -2.19
N PRO A 203 -42.92 5.20 -3.07
CA PRO A 203 -43.33 6.58 -3.28
C PRO A 203 -44.77 6.71 -3.79
N TRP A 204 -45.33 5.65 -4.37
CA TRP A 204 -46.72 5.61 -4.81
C TRP A 204 -47.74 5.68 -3.67
N ASP A 205 -47.40 5.18 -2.48
CA ASP A 205 -48.26 5.26 -1.29
C ASP A 205 -48.40 6.72 -0.86
N ALA A 206 -47.30 7.48 -0.86
CA ALA A 206 -47.30 8.92 -0.56
C ALA A 206 -48.09 9.75 -1.58
N LEU A 207 -48.25 9.25 -2.81
CA LEU A 207 -49.01 9.89 -3.88
C LEU A 207 -50.46 9.40 -3.95
N GLY A 208 -50.89 8.52 -3.05
CA GLY A 208 -52.24 7.95 -3.08
C GLY A 208 -52.55 7.18 -4.36
N MET A 209 -51.54 6.56 -5.01
CA MET A 209 -51.74 5.80 -6.24
C MET A 209 -51.24 4.37 -6.11
N SER A 210 -51.83 3.46 -6.90
CA SER A 210 -51.35 2.08 -6.93
C SER A 210 -49.94 1.98 -7.51
N ARG A 211 -49.17 1.01 -7.03
CA ARG A 211 -47.82 0.70 -7.54
C ARG A 211 -47.78 0.56 -9.07
N ALA A 212 -48.74 -0.16 -9.65
CA ALA A 212 -48.81 -0.37 -11.09
C ALA A 212 -49.03 0.95 -11.84
N LYS A 213 -49.90 1.84 -11.33
CA LYS A 213 -50.14 3.17 -11.90
C LYS A 213 -48.86 4.03 -11.85
N PHE A 214 -48.13 4.02 -10.74
CA PHE A 214 -46.87 4.76 -10.61
C PHE A 214 -45.83 4.35 -11.66
N TYR A 215 -45.56 3.06 -11.81
CA TYR A 215 -44.59 2.58 -12.82
C TYR A 215 -45.08 2.83 -14.26
N ARG A 216 -46.39 2.74 -14.51
CA ARG A 216 -46.98 3.08 -15.82
C ARG A 216 -46.80 4.56 -16.15
N MET A 217 -47.08 5.46 -15.19
CA MET A 217 -46.88 6.90 -15.35
C MET A 217 -45.38 7.27 -15.46
N GLN A 218 -44.50 6.56 -14.75
CA GLN A 218 -43.07 6.73 -14.90
C GLN A 218 -42.59 6.37 -16.31
N LYS A 219 -43.01 5.21 -16.83
CA LYS A 219 -42.67 4.76 -18.18
C LYS A 219 -43.25 5.68 -19.25
N ALA A 220 -44.45 6.21 -19.03
CA ALA A 220 -45.09 7.18 -19.92
C ALA A 220 -44.51 8.59 -19.83
N GLY A 221 -43.61 8.85 -18.87
CA GLY A 221 -43.09 10.21 -18.64
C GLY A 221 -44.23 11.18 -18.30
N THR A 222 -45.20 10.77 -17.48
CA THR A 222 -46.36 11.58 -17.03
C THR A 222 -46.38 11.82 -15.51
N LEU A 223 -45.34 11.39 -14.78
CA LEU A 223 -45.19 11.72 -13.36
C LEU A 223 -45.08 13.25 -13.13
N PRO A 224 -45.60 13.81 -12.03
CA PRO A 224 -45.43 15.22 -11.69
C PRO A 224 -43.95 15.62 -11.68
N ALA A 225 -43.61 16.79 -12.23
CA ALA A 225 -42.23 17.28 -12.38
C ALA A 225 -41.45 17.30 -11.04
N GLN A 226 -42.14 17.65 -9.94
CA GLN A 226 -41.62 17.63 -8.57
C GLN A 226 -41.00 16.28 -8.14
N ILE A 227 -41.33 15.19 -8.84
CA ILE A 227 -40.85 13.83 -8.56
C ILE A 227 -39.76 13.40 -9.57
N ARG A 228 -39.71 14.05 -10.74
CA ARG A 228 -38.72 13.78 -11.79
C ARG A 228 -37.35 14.35 -11.47
N ASP A 229 -37.26 15.47 -10.75
CA ASP A 229 -35.99 16.16 -10.52
C ASP A 229 -35.07 15.48 -9.49
N ARG A 230 -35.58 14.44 -8.80
CA ARG A 230 -34.76 13.49 -8.01
C ARG A 230 -34.42 12.22 -8.78
N GLU A 231 -34.67 12.16 -10.09
CA GLU A 231 -34.17 11.09 -10.93
C GLU A 231 -32.66 11.24 -11.11
N THR A 232 -31.97 10.63 -10.16
CA THR A 232 -30.76 9.83 -10.35
C THR A 232 -30.32 9.74 -11.80
N ASN A 233 -29.16 10.35 -12.09
CA ASN A 233 -28.15 9.88 -13.03
C ASN A 233 -27.82 8.42 -12.71
N SER A 234 -28.79 7.54 -12.97
CA SER A 234 -28.60 6.13 -13.14
C SER A 234 -27.66 6.11 -14.31
N SER A 235 -26.40 5.81 -14.03
CA SER A 235 -25.36 5.60 -15.02
C SER A 235 -26.01 4.95 -16.22
N ALA A 236 -26.22 5.73 -17.29
CA ALA A 236 -26.28 5.18 -18.61
C ALA A 236 -24.99 4.40 -18.69
N ALA A 237 -25.06 3.10 -18.42
CA ALA A 237 -23.96 2.20 -18.59
C ALA A 237 -23.52 2.48 -20.00
N GLY A 238 -22.38 3.15 -20.17
CA GLY A 238 -21.93 3.61 -21.46
C GLY A 238 -22.06 2.44 -22.40
N THR A 239 -23.01 2.53 -23.33
CA THR A 239 -23.44 1.45 -24.22
C THR A 239 -22.30 0.99 -25.14
N LYS A 240 -21.13 1.63 -25.04
CA LYS A 240 -19.86 1.28 -25.67
C LYS A 240 -19.41 -0.17 -25.48
N TYR A 241 -19.95 -0.94 -24.52
CA TYR A 241 -19.56 -2.35 -24.32
C TYR A 241 -20.69 -3.38 -24.37
N LEU A 242 -21.91 -3.00 -24.75
CA LEU A 242 -22.94 -3.99 -25.12
C LEU A 242 -22.72 -4.43 -26.57
N GLN A 243 -21.54 -4.98 -26.87
CA GLN A 243 -21.50 -5.93 -27.99
C GLN A 243 -22.08 -7.25 -27.46
N PRO A 244 -23.06 -7.85 -28.15
CA PRO A 244 -23.54 -9.17 -27.80
C PRO A 244 -22.36 -10.13 -27.97
N ARG A 245 -21.72 -10.52 -26.86
CA ARG A 245 -20.96 -11.76 -26.84
C ARG A 245 -21.99 -12.87 -26.98
N THR A 246 -22.15 -13.34 -28.22
CA THR A 246 -22.72 -14.64 -28.54
C THR A 246 -21.88 -15.71 -27.86
N GLY A 247 -22.11 -15.90 -26.56
CA GLY A 247 -21.61 -17.04 -25.82
C GLY A 247 -22.33 -18.27 -26.33
N GLN A 248 -21.64 -19.04 -27.18
CA GLN A 248 -21.98 -20.41 -27.48
C GLN A 248 -22.22 -21.16 -26.16
N SER A 249 -23.43 -21.65 -25.99
CA SER A 249 -23.75 -22.66 -24.99
C SER A 249 -22.93 -23.91 -25.32
N HIS A 250 -21.93 -24.22 -24.50
CA HIS A 250 -21.31 -25.54 -24.52
C HIS A 250 -22.29 -26.52 -23.87
N THR A 251 -23.25 -27.02 -24.65
CA THR A 251 -23.79 -28.36 -24.43
C THR A 251 -22.67 -29.34 -24.77
N SER A 252 -22.34 -30.19 -23.81
CA SER A 252 -21.37 -31.27 -23.96
C SER A 252 -21.96 -32.36 -24.86
N GLU A 253 -21.89 -32.16 -26.17
CA GLU A 253 -22.08 -33.25 -27.14
C GLU A 253 -20.73 -33.60 -27.76
N GLN A 254 -20.38 -34.87 -27.61
CA GLN A 254 -19.24 -35.53 -28.22
C GLN A 254 -19.22 -35.21 -29.72
N THR A 255 -18.25 -34.39 -30.16
CA THR A 255 -18.05 -34.14 -31.59
C THR A 255 -16.65 -34.57 -32.00
N ALA A 256 -16.62 -35.37 -33.05
CA ALA A 256 -15.46 -35.96 -33.69
C ALA A 256 -14.36 -34.93 -34.03
N LEU A 257 -13.12 -35.44 -34.12
CA LEU A 257 -11.93 -34.71 -34.54
C LEU A 257 -12.10 -34.14 -35.95
N GLY A 258 -12.45 -32.85 -36.04
CA GLY A 258 -12.41 -32.08 -37.28
C GLY A 258 -10.99 -31.61 -37.63
N PRO A 259 -10.67 -31.39 -38.92
CA PRO A 259 -9.31 -31.14 -39.39
C PRO A 259 -8.77 -29.77 -38.97
N ALA A 260 -7.46 -29.73 -38.72
CA ALA A 260 -6.71 -28.58 -38.26
C ALA A 260 -6.90 -27.35 -39.16
N ARG A 261 -7.42 -26.26 -38.61
CA ARG A 261 -7.50 -24.97 -39.30
C ARG A 261 -6.14 -24.26 -39.28
N LYS A 262 -5.70 -23.78 -40.44
CA LYS A 262 -4.51 -22.94 -40.62
C LYS A 262 -4.68 -21.58 -39.93
N ALA A 263 -3.59 -21.04 -39.38
CA ALA A 263 -3.55 -19.78 -38.67
C ALA A 263 -3.94 -18.59 -39.56
N SER A 264 -4.85 -17.74 -39.08
CA SER A 264 -5.19 -16.46 -39.71
C SER A 264 -4.26 -15.34 -39.22
N PRO A 265 -3.89 -14.37 -40.08
CA PRO A 265 -3.01 -13.27 -39.71
C PRO A 265 -3.74 -12.24 -38.83
N ILE A 266 -3.08 -11.82 -37.76
CA ILE A 266 -3.56 -10.82 -36.80
C ILE A 266 -3.46 -9.44 -37.45
N ARG A 267 -4.61 -8.79 -37.71
CA ARG A 267 -4.68 -7.35 -38.00
C ARG A 267 -4.61 -6.56 -36.70
N SER A 268 -3.60 -5.70 -36.57
CA SER A 268 -3.47 -4.72 -35.50
C SER A 268 -4.38 -3.52 -35.77
N VAL A 269 -5.25 -3.21 -34.81
CA VAL A 269 -6.15 -2.05 -34.86
C VAL A 269 -5.46 -0.90 -34.14
N GLY A 270 -5.24 0.21 -34.85
CA GLY A 270 -4.69 1.45 -34.29
C GLY A 270 -5.65 2.10 -33.30
N ALA A 271 -5.09 2.67 -32.23
CA ALA A 271 -5.81 3.44 -31.22
C ALA A 271 -5.32 4.90 -31.27
N ASP A 272 -6.22 5.79 -31.68
CA ASP A 272 -6.04 7.23 -31.69
C ASP A 272 -6.18 7.85 -30.29
N GLY A 273 -5.31 8.82 -30.02
CA GLY A 273 -5.63 10.08 -29.36
C GLY A 273 -5.48 10.15 -27.83
N HIS A 274 -4.48 10.89 -27.35
CA HIS A 274 -4.56 11.65 -26.09
C HIS A 274 -3.75 12.96 -26.14
N SER A 275 -4.38 14.01 -25.61
CA SER A 275 -4.02 15.44 -25.68
C SER A 275 -2.82 15.85 -24.81
N PRO A 276 -1.99 16.83 -25.23
CA PRO A 276 -0.94 17.41 -24.42
C PRO A 276 -1.36 18.79 -23.87
N ARG A 277 -1.48 18.93 -22.54
CA ARG A 277 -1.25 20.17 -21.76
C ARG A 277 -1.53 19.93 -20.27
N SER A 278 -0.48 19.65 -19.49
CA SER A 278 -0.52 19.76 -18.03
C SER A 278 0.58 20.71 -17.56
N ILE A 279 0.18 21.94 -17.19
CA ILE A 279 1.07 22.94 -16.60
C ILE A 279 1.34 22.52 -15.14
N PRO A 280 2.60 22.46 -14.67
CA PRO A 280 2.88 22.15 -13.28
C PRO A 280 2.38 23.27 -12.37
N LYS A 281 1.55 22.93 -11.37
CA LYS A 281 1.15 23.82 -10.30
C LYS A 281 2.38 24.24 -9.49
N ILE A 282 2.70 25.53 -9.51
CA ILE A 282 3.65 26.14 -8.57
C ILE A 282 2.99 26.09 -7.20
N VAL A 283 3.42 25.16 -6.36
CA VAL A 283 3.01 25.10 -4.95
C VAL A 283 3.81 26.18 -4.23
N ARG A 284 3.13 27.24 -3.78
CA ARG A 284 3.73 28.23 -2.89
C ARG A 284 4.20 27.51 -1.63
N THR A 285 5.48 27.62 -1.31
CA THR A 285 6.06 27.10 -0.07
C THR A 285 5.35 27.81 1.06
N ALA A 286 4.54 27.09 1.84
CA ALA A 286 3.88 27.66 3.00
C ALA A 286 4.94 28.16 3.98
N GLU A 287 4.63 29.26 4.66
CA GLU A 287 5.38 29.66 5.85
C GLU A 287 5.38 28.48 6.83
N PRO A 288 6.53 28.15 7.46
CA PRO A 288 6.55 27.16 8.51
C PRO A 288 5.64 27.65 9.63
N LEU A 289 4.44 27.06 9.73
CA LEU A 289 3.67 27.11 10.95
C LEU A 289 4.52 26.37 11.98
N PRO A 290 5.02 27.01 13.06
CA PRO A 290 5.53 26.25 14.17
C PRO A 290 4.35 25.42 14.69
N PRO A 291 4.30 24.09 14.48
CA PRO A 291 3.33 23.31 15.22
C PRO A 291 3.75 23.40 16.69
N PRO A 292 2.80 23.42 17.65
CA PRO A 292 3.17 23.24 19.04
C PRO A 292 4.01 21.96 19.11
N LEU A 293 5.28 22.09 19.52
CA LEU A 293 5.99 20.96 20.09
C LEU A 293 5.01 20.35 21.10
N PRO A 294 4.79 19.03 21.12
CA PRO A 294 3.84 18.44 22.04
C PRO A 294 4.18 18.87 23.46
N GLU A 295 3.45 19.87 23.97
CA GLU A 295 3.63 20.42 25.30
C GLU A 295 3.30 19.28 26.27
N GLY A 296 4.31 18.74 26.94
CA GLY A 296 4.10 17.74 27.99
C GLY A 296 4.71 16.36 27.79
N ARG A 297 5.63 16.15 26.84
CA ARG A 297 6.57 15.02 26.94
C ARG A 297 8.00 15.51 26.84
N GLY A 298 8.53 15.98 27.97
CA GLY A 298 9.96 15.92 28.23
C GLY A 298 10.41 14.47 28.31
N PHE A 299 10.43 13.77 27.18
CA PHE A 299 11.06 12.47 27.05
C PHE A 299 12.56 12.74 26.90
N ARG A 300 13.23 13.10 28.01
CA ARG A 300 14.67 12.92 28.09
C ARG A 300 14.88 11.42 28.13
N HIS A 301 15.14 10.80 26.99
CA HIS A 301 15.61 9.41 26.98
C HIS A 301 17.06 9.46 27.46
N PRO A 302 17.41 8.89 28.63
CA PRO A 302 18.80 8.90 29.12
C PRO A 302 19.75 8.24 28.11
N ASP A 303 19.23 7.28 27.36
CA ASP A 303 20.01 6.45 26.42
C ASP A 303 20.30 7.11 25.06
N LEU A 304 19.69 8.27 24.75
CA LEU A 304 19.92 8.98 23.49
C LEU A 304 21.32 9.63 23.44
N PHE A 305 21.90 9.93 24.61
CA PHE A 305 23.18 10.61 24.72
C PHE A 305 24.27 9.82 25.48
N GLU A 306 23.92 8.82 26.31
CA GLU A 306 24.94 8.12 27.12
C GLU A 306 25.47 6.81 26.52
N GLU A 307 24.67 6.01 25.79
CA GLU A 307 25.14 4.69 25.30
C GLU A 307 25.04 4.45 23.79
N THR A 308 24.26 5.23 23.03
CA THR A 308 24.09 4.99 21.57
C THR A 308 24.69 6.04 20.64
N LEU A 309 25.41 7.05 21.15
CA LEU A 309 26.17 7.98 20.31
C LEU A 309 27.50 7.37 19.82
N THR A 310 27.41 6.52 18.80
CA THR A 310 28.49 6.38 17.81
C THR A 310 28.60 7.59 16.87
N LEU A 311 27.72 8.58 17.02
CA LEU A 311 27.91 9.92 16.49
C LEU A 311 28.82 10.67 17.48
N GLY A 312 30.11 10.33 17.50
CA GLY A 312 31.09 10.95 18.41
C GLY A 312 31.13 12.49 18.26
N ALA A 313 31.86 13.19 19.13
CA ALA A 313 31.96 14.66 19.15
C ALA A 313 32.17 15.32 17.76
N ALA A 314 32.86 14.61 16.85
CA ALA A 314 33.00 15.01 15.45
C ALA A 314 31.67 15.19 14.70
N ALA A 315 30.69 14.30 14.92
CA ALA A 315 29.38 14.37 14.28
C ALA A 315 28.56 15.58 14.76
N HIS A 316 28.65 15.94 16.05
CA HIS A 316 28.00 17.15 16.57
C HIS A 316 28.57 18.41 15.92
N SER A 317 29.90 18.51 15.80
CA SER A 317 30.55 19.61 15.09
C SER A 317 30.10 19.72 13.62
N VAL A 318 29.93 18.60 12.93
CA VAL A 318 29.42 18.58 11.54
C VAL A 318 27.96 19.01 11.46
N ILE A 319 27.12 18.60 12.41
CA ILE A 319 25.71 19.02 12.47
C ILE A 319 25.62 20.53 12.70
N ASP A 320 26.40 21.08 13.64
CA ASP A 320 26.40 22.51 13.95
C ASP A 320 26.89 23.36 12.77
N ALA A 321 27.93 22.89 12.07
CA ALA A 321 28.50 23.54 10.90
C ALA A 321 27.60 23.48 9.64
N TYR A 322 26.56 22.64 9.63
CA TYR A 322 25.67 22.52 8.48
C TYR A 322 24.78 23.77 8.30
N THR A 323 25.03 24.53 7.23
CA THR A 323 24.32 25.78 6.90
C THR A 323 23.38 25.66 5.72
N GLY A 324 23.30 24.50 5.07
CA GLY A 324 22.53 24.28 3.83
C GLY A 324 23.34 23.56 2.76
N GLY A 325 22.76 23.38 1.58
CA GLY A 325 23.38 22.61 0.51
C GLY A 325 23.26 21.11 0.73
N ARG A 326 24.14 20.31 0.07
CA ARG A 326 24.08 18.85 0.16
C ARG A 326 24.32 18.40 1.60
N MET A 327 23.43 17.54 2.11
CA MET A 327 23.47 17.07 3.49
C MET A 327 24.66 16.11 3.69
N PRO A 328 25.57 16.38 4.65
CA PRO A 328 26.63 15.45 5.03
C PRO A 328 26.09 14.11 5.53
N PRO A 329 26.81 12.99 5.35
CA PRO A 329 26.36 11.67 5.79
C PRO A 329 26.08 11.59 7.31
N GLU A 330 26.82 12.34 8.12
CA GLU A 330 26.65 12.43 9.57
C GLU A 330 25.28 13.05 9.92
N VAL A 331 24.90 14.12 9.21
CA VAL A 331 23.59 14.76 9.37
C VAL A 331 22.48 13.81 8.89
N ILE A 332 22.67 13.08 7.79
CA ILE A 332 21.70 12.08 7.30
C ILE A 332 21.46 10.99 8.35
N GLN A 333 22.54 10.47 8.95
CA GLN A 333 22.47 9.46 10.00
C GLN A 333 21.72 9.98 11.23
N ALA A 334 22.05 11.19 11.69
CA ALA A 334 21.35 11.84 12.80
C ALA A 334 19.85 12.00 12.55
N VAL A 335 19.44 12.36 11.31
CA VAL A 335 18.01 12.45 10.96
C VAL A 335 17.32 11.09 11.03
N HIS A 336 17.95 10.02 10.55
CA HIS A 336 17.38 8.68 10.61
C HIS A 336 17.25 8.16 12.04
N GLU A 337 18.23 8.45 12.89
CA GLU A 337 18.20 8.07 14.30
C GLU A 337 17.08 8.80 15.05
N ALA A 338 17.01 10.13 14.89
CA ALA A 338 15.95 10.94 15.48
C ALA A 338 14.55 10.54 14.98
N GLN A 339 14.40 10.16 13.71
CA GLN A 339 13.15 9.60 13.17
C GLN A 339 12.76 8.29 13.86
N ARG A 340 13.73 7.38 14.05
CA ARG A 340 13.53 6.08 14.68
C ARG A 340 13.09 6.24 16.13
N VAL A 341 13.80 7.07 16.90
CA VAL A 341 13.52 7.28 18.32
C VAL A 341 12.17 7.98 18.55
N ARG A 342 11.84 8.97 17.72
CA ARG A 342 10.56 9.70 17.85
C ARG A 342 9.38 9.00 17.17
N LEU A 343 9.60 7.85 16.51
CA LEU A 343 8.60 7.13 15.72
C LEU A 343 7.89 8.01 14.67
N LEU A 344 8.61 9.01 14.14
CA LEU A 344 8.07 9.95 13.16
C LEU A 344 8.25 9.42 11.74
N GLN A 345 7.24 9.61 10.89
CA GLN A 345 7.38 9.35 9.47
C GLN A 345 8.16 10.49 8.83
N ARG A 346 8.81 10.20 7.69
CA ARG A 346 9.58 11.21 6.94
C ARG A 346 8.70 12.40 6.51
N GLU A 347 7.44 12.15 6.23
CA GLU A 347 6.47 13.19 5.86
C GLU A 347 6.24 14.19 7.01
N ASP A 348 6.24 13.72 8.26
CA ASP A 348 6.10 14.57 9.45
C ASP A 348 7.33 15.45 9.64
N VAL A 349 8.53 14.87 9.51
CA VAL A 349 9.79 15.62 9.58
C VAL A 349 9.87 16.68 8.48
N ALA A 350 9.48 16.33 7.25
CA ALA A 350 9.46 17.29 6.14
C ALA A 350 8.54 18.47 6.43
N HIS A 351 7.35 18.20 6.99
CA HIS A 351 6.41 19.25 7.39
C HIS A 351 6.99 20.13 8.51
N GLN A 352 7.61 19.54 9.53
CA GLN A 352 8.21 20.26 10.66
C GLN A 352 9.37 21.17 10.25
N ILE A 353 10.20 20.76 9.28
CA ILE A 353 11.30 21.59 8.79
C ILE A 353 10.89 22.55 7.65
N GLY A 354 9.62 22.53 7.23
CA GLY A 354 9.09 23.42 6.19
C GLY A 354 9.52 23.08 4.76
N VAL A 355 9.69 21.79 4.43
CA VAL A 355 10.01 21.33 3.07
C VAL A 355 9.02 20.27 2.58
N SER A 356 8.95 20.06 1.26
CA SER A 356 8.13 18.97 0.73
C SER A 356 8.74 17.60 1.03
N PRO A 357 7.95 16.53 1.27
CA PRO A 357 8.48 15.19 1.48
C PRO A 357 9.42 14.68 0.36
N PRO A 358 9.19 14.97 -0.93
CA PRO A 358 10.14 14.64 -1.99
C PRO A 358 11.49 15.37 -1.88
N GLN A 359 11.50 16.64 -1.43
CA GLN A 359 12.74 17.39 -1.20
C GLN A 359 13.55 16.77 -0.08
N LEU A 360 12.94 16.50 1.09
CA LEU A 360 13.64 15.82 2.19
C LEU A 360 14.14 14.43 1.76
N SER A 361 13.32 13.64 1.04
CA SER A 361 13.76 12.34 0.55
C SER A 361 14.94 12.42 -0.41
N ASN A 362 15.08 13.48 -1.19
CA ASN A 362 16.21 13.64 -2.10
C ASN A 362 17.45 14.20 -1.38
N ALA A 363 17.25 15.05 -0.38
CA ALA A 363 18.32 15.53 0.51
C ALA A 363 18.97 14.39 1.29
N LEU A 364 18.16 13.50 1.89
CA LEU A 364 18.65 12.28 2.57
C LEU A 364 19.36 11.28 1.65
N LYS A 365 19.21 11.42 0.32
CA LYS A 365 19.92 10.61 -0.67
C LYS A 365 21.15 11.31 -1.24
N GLY A 366 21.50 12.49 -0.73
CA GLY A 366 22.59 13.34 -1.23
C GLY A 366 22.36 13.90 -2.64
N ARG A 367 21.14 13.83 -3.19
CA ARG A 367 20.86 14.25 -4.58
C ARG A 367 20.65 15.75 -4.72
N PHE A 368 20.00 16.36 -3.73
CA PHE A 368 19.75 17.79 -3.67
C PHE A 368 20.15 18.32 -2.30
N GLY A 369 20.45 19.62 -2.23
CA GLY A 369 20.67 20.29 -0.97
C GLY A 369 19.38 20.84 -0.36
N LEU A 370 19.43 21.12 0.94
CA LEU A 370 18.42 21.94 1.60
C LEU A 370 18.79 23.43 1.44
N SER A 371 17.78 24.30 1.44
CA SER A 371 18.03 25.75 1.54
C SER A 371 18.57 26.08 2.93
N PRO A 372 19.29 27.20 3.11
CA PRO A 372 19.82 27.59 4.43
C PRO A 372 18.75 27.67 5.53
N ARG A 373 17.57 28.18 5.19
CA ARG A 373 16.42 28.22 6.11
C ARG A 373 15.95 26.82 6.51
N ALA A 374 15.83 25.89 5.56
CA ALA A 374 15.43 24.51 5.86
C ALA A 374 16.51 23.75 6.66
N ALA A 375 17.78 24.06 6.44
CA ALA A 375 18.88 23.51 7.23
C ALA A 375 18.86 24.03 8.67
N ALA A 376 18.58 25.32 8.89
CA ALA A 376 18.40 25.87 10.24
C ALA A 376 17.25 25.17 10.99
N ASN A 377 16.08 25.04 10.35
CA ASN A 377 14.94 24.32 10.94
C ASN A 377 15.27 22.85 11.25
N LEU A 378 16.06 22.20 10.39
CA LEU A 378 16.50 20.82 10.62
C LEU A 378 17.43 20.71 11.83
N LYS A 379 18.34 21.69 12.03
CA LYS A 379 19.22 21.74 13.19
C LYS A 379 18.42 21.93 14.48
N GLU A 380 17.47 22.85 14.50
CA GLU A 380 16.56 23.03 15.65
C GLU A 380 15.76 21.74 15.94
N TRP A 381 15.28 21.08 14.88
CA TRP A 381 14.56 19.81 15.01
C TRP A 381 15.41 18.68 15.60
N LEU A 382 16.70 18.60 15.21
CA LEU A 382 17.68 17.65 15.74
C LEU A 382 18.10 17.98 17.16
N ALA A 383 18.30 19.26 17.49
CA ALA A 383 18.68 19.69 18.85
C ALA A 383 17.58 19.45 19.89
N ALA A 384 16.32 19.40 19.44
CA ALA A 384 15.20 19.04 20.30
C ALA A 384 15.06 17.52 20.53
N ALA A 385 15.85 16.69 19.82
CA ALA A 385 15.73 15.22 19.83
C ALA A 385 16.61 14.64 20.93
#